data_AF-A0A938WFJ0-F1
#
_entry.id   AF-A0A938WFJ0-F1
#
_cell.length_a   1.000
_cell.length_b   1.000
_cell.length_c   1.000
_cell.angle_alpha   90.00
_cell.angle_beta   90.00
_cell.angle_gamma   90.00
#
_symmetry.space_group_name_H-M   'P 1'
#
loop_
_entity.id
_entity.type
_entity.pdbx_description
1 polymer ?
#
loop_
_entity_poly.entity_id
_entity_poly.type
_entity_poly.pdbx_seq_one_letter_code
_entity_poly.pdbx_strand_id
1 'polypeptide(L)'
;MPDWLRWLSTGVALLLALRASAAGFPLPSPGSDLIGAALVVEVAGKETLPDLARRHGLGFEEIANANPGVDPWLPGAGTPILLPRFRLLPVAPREGIVINLPEHRLYYFPDPPPGESPVVWTFPVSIGKMDWRTPLGVTRIAQKVKDPAWTPPQSVRDEHALRGDILPAVVPPGPNNPLGRHALRLGIPGGAYLIHGTNRPVGVGMQVTHGCMRLYPEDVEKLFGLVAVNTPVRIVNQPYKWGWHDGRLLIEVHPPLQEDAVDPPSLTDLMRLIVEATRSAPRAIDWPRAERIWREARGLPEAVSSGAVQ
;
A
#
# COMPACT_ATOMS: atom_id res chain seq x y z
N MET A 1 9.40 11.16 -25.02
CA MET A 1 10.20 10.17 -24.25
C MET A 1 10.08 10.54 -22.79
N PRO A 2 9.66 9.62 -21.90
CA PRO A 2 9.40 9.96 -20.51
C PRO A 2 10.71 10.27 -19.75
N ASP A 3 10.67 11.31 -18.90
CA ASP A 3 11.84 11.92 -18.23
C ASP A 3 12.55 11.04 -17.19
N TRP A 4 11.98 9.88 -16.83
CA TRP A 4 12.61 8.96 -15.88
C TRP A 4 13.85 8.24 -16.43
N LEU A 5 14.06 8.24 -17.76
CA LEU A 5 15.27 7.67 -18.37
C LEU A 5 16.55 8.48 -18.11
N ARG A 6 16.46 9.72 -17.60
CA ARG A 6 17.63 10.61 -17.47
C ARG A 6 18.49 10.40 -16.22
N TRP A 7 18.15 9.44 -15.35
CA TRP A 7 18.86 9.21 -14.08
C TRP A 7 19.47 7.81 -13.92
N LEU A 8 19.54 7.01 -14.98
CA LEU A 8 20.24 5.73 -14.93
C LEU A 8 21.69 5.92 -15.35
N SER A 9 22.54 6.28 -14.39
CA SER A 9 23.99 6.07 -14.51
C SER A 9 24.24 4.58 -14.71
N THR A 10 25.09 4.28 -15.71
CA THR A 10 25.52 2.95 -16.13
C THR A 10 26.27 2.23 -15.02
N GLY A 11 25.53 1.59 -14.11
CA GLY A 11 26.04 0.60 -13.18
C GLY A 11 25.60 -0.79 -13.64
N VAL A 12 26.56 -1.65 -14.00
CA VAL A 12 26.31 -3.08 -14.26
C VAL A 12 25.71 -3.70 -12.99
N ALA A 13 24.40 -3.94 -13.00
CA ALA A 13 23.71 -4.59 -11.90
C ALA A 13 23.95 -6.11 -11.98
N LEU A 14 24.73 -6.63 -11.04
CA LEU A 14 24.83 -8.05 -10.77
C LEU A 14 23.44 -8.56 -10.36
N LEU A 15 22.78 -9.35 -11.22
CA LEU A 15 21.48 -9.94 -10.98
C LEU A 15 21.58 -11.03 -9.89
N LEU A 16 21.60 -10.61 -8.63
CA LEU A 16 21.17 -11.47 -7.53
C LEU A 16 19.65 -11.59 -7.62
N ALA A 17 19.16 -12.79 -7.96
CA ALA A 17 17.75 -13.13 -7.92
C ALA A 17 17.25 -13.16 -6.46
N LEU A 18 17.06 -11.98 -5.88
CA LEU A 18 16.36 -11.81 -4.62
C LEU A 18 14.88 -12.08 -4.86
N ARG A 19 14.43 -13.29 -4.50
CA ARG A 19 13.01 -13.55 -4.26
C ARG A 19 12.56 -12.66 -3.11
N ALA A 20 12.01 -11.49 -3.43
CA ALA A 20 11.52 -10.56 -2.42
C ALA A 20 10.08 -10.91 -2.04
N SER A 21 9.94 -11.74 -1.01
CA SER A 21 8.79 -11.65 -0.10
C SER A 21 8.79 -10.25 0.55
N ALA A 22 7.63 -9.77 1.05
CA ALA A 22 7.46 -8.46 1.70
C ALA A 22 8.77 -7.91 2.32
N ALA A 23 9.27 -6.82 1.72
CA ALA A 23 10.61 -6.32 2.00
C ALA A 23 10.60 -5.49 3.29
N GLY A 24 11.48 -5.85 4.22
CA GLY A 24 11.91 -4.94 5.27
C GLY A 24 12.87 -3.95 4.62
N PHE A 25 12.59 -2.66 4.74
CA PHE A 25 13.46 -1.59 4.28
C PHE A 25 14.15 -0.97 5.50
N PRO A 26 15.45 -0.65 5.44
CA PRO A 26 16.04 0.27 6.41
C PRO A 26 15.23 1.56 6.45
N LEU A 27 15.01 2.11 7.65
CA LEU A 27 14.48 3.48 7.71
C LEU A 27 15.49 4.43 7.04
N PRO A 28 14.98 5.44 6.30
CA PRO A 28 15.85 6.38 5.64
C PRO A 28 16.63 7.21 6.66
N SER A 29 17.83 7.64 6.27
CA SER A 29 18.64 8.58 7.06
C SER A 29 17.85 9.85 7.40
N PRO A 30 18.16 10.53 8.51
CA PRO A 30 17.55 11.82 8.83
C PRO A 30 17.60 12.79 7.64
N GLY A 31 16.46 13.42 7.34
CA GLY A 31 16.33 14.30 6.17
C GLY A 31 15.91 13.59 4.88
N SER A 32 15.66 12.27 4.92
CA SER A 32 14.94 11.58 3.85
C SER A 32 13.71 10.82 4.35
N ASP A 33 12.68 10.77 3.51
CA ASP A 33 11.41 10.08 3.74
C ASP A 33 11.14 8.98 2.72
N LEU A 34 12.04 8.81 1.74
CA LEU A 34 11.91 7.83 0.66
C LEU A 34 12.49 6.48 1.09
N ILE A 35 11.72 5.42 0.90
CA ILE A 35 12.19 4.03 1.05
C ILE A 35 12.09 3.28 -0.28
N GLY A 36 12.93 2.26 -0.43
CA GLY A 36 12.88 1.34 -1.58
C GLY A 36 13.44 1.92 -2.87
N ALA A 37 13.21 1.22 -3.98
CA ALA A 37 13.68 1.61 -5.30
C ALA A 37 12.71 1.16 -6.40
N ALA A 38 12.71 1.85 -7.54
CA ALA A 38 12.00 1.41 -8.73
C ALA A 38 12.70 0.19 -9.35
N LEU A 39 11.91 -0.70 -9.96
CA LEU A 39 12.42 -1.78 -10.80
C LEU A 39 11.58 -1.85 -12.07
N VAL A 40 12.20 -2.13 -13.22
CA VAL A 40 11.48 -2.47 -14.45
C VAL A 40 11.73 -3.94 -14.76
N VAL A 41 10.67 -4.66 -15.08
CA VAL A 41 10.73 -6.06 -15.51
C VAL A 41 9.96 -6.24 -16.81
N GLU A 42 10.32 -7.25 -17.58
CA GLU A 42 9.53 -7.66 -18.74
C GLU A 42 8.54 -8.76 -18.37
N VAL A 43 7.33 -8.69 -18.94
CA VAL A 43 6.31 -9.74 -18.77
C VAL A 43 6.81 -11.05 -19.36
N ALA A 44 6.81 -12.11 -18.54
CA ALA A 44 7.17 -13.45 -18.98
C ALA A 44 5.94 -14.24 -19.43
N GLY A 45 5.88 -14.64 -20.71
CA GLY A 45 4.85 -15.53 -21.23
C GLY A 45 3.44 -14.95 -21.12
N LYS A 46 2.58 -15.58 -20.29
CA LYS A 46 1.17 -15.18 -20.06
C LYS A 46 0.93 -14.57 -18.67
N GLU A 47 1.99 -14.10 -18.02
CA GLU A 47 1.89 -13.49 -16.69
C GLU A 47 1.02 -12.22 -16.73
N THR A 48 0.13 -12.08 -15.75
CA THR A 48 -0.75 -10.90 -15.60
C THR A 48 -0.13 -9.88 -14.63
N LEU A 49 -0.67 -8.65 -14.59
CA LEU A 49 -0.25 -7.67 -13.58
C LEU A 49 -0.51 -8.16 -12.13
N PRO A 50 -1.64 -8.78 -11.78
CA PRO A 50 -1.82 -9.40 -10.47
C PRO A 50 -0.76 -10.47 -10.12
N ASP A 51 -0.32 -11.27 -11.09
CA ASP A 51 0.73 -12.28 -10.87
C ASP A 51 2.06 -11.60 -10.54
N LEU A 52 2.43 -10.58 -11.34
CA LEU A 52 3.60 -9.74 -11.09
C LEU A 52 3.51 -9.04 -9.74
N ALA A 53 2.36 -8.45 -9.43
CA ALA A 53 2.14 -7.73 -8.18
C ALA A 53 2.39 -8.63 -6.98
N ARG A 54 1.73 -9.80 -6.94
CA ARG A 54 1.89 -10.76 -5.85
C ARG A 54 3.33 -11.24 -5.73
N ARG A 55 3.98 -11.59 -6.85
CA ARG A 55 5.37 -12.08 -6.88
C ARG A 55 6.37 -11.06 -6.32
N HIS A 56 6.06 -9.77 -6.41
CA HIS A 56 6.92 -8.66 -5.99
C HIS A 56 6.41 -7.89 -4.76
N GLY A 57 5.36 -8.38 -4.10
CA GLY A 57 4.79 -7.76 -2.89
C GLY A 57 4.11 -6.40 -3.15
N LEU A 58 3.49 -6.23 -4.30
CA LEU A 58 2.73 -5.04 -4.69
C LEU A 58 1.22 -5.29 -4.63
N GLY A 59 0.44 -4.23 -4.49
CA GLY A 59 -1.01 -4.28 -4.65
C GLY A 59 -1.43 -4.18 -6.13
N PHE A 60 -2.65 -4.61 -6.44
CA PHE A 60 -3.19 -4.47 -7.80
C PHE A 60 -3.26 -3.01 -8.26
N GLU A 61 -3.86 -2.12 -7.47
CA GLU A 61 -3.98 -0.70 -7.85
C GLU A 61 -2.59 -0.04 -7.94
N GLU A 62 -1.66 -0.43 -7.07
CA GLU A 62 -0.28 0.06 -7.08
C GLU A 62 0.43 -0.24 -8.41
N ILE A 63 0.35 -1.48 -8.91
CA ILE A 63 0.97 -1.84 -10.21
C ILE A 63 0.20 -1.26 -11.40
N ALA A 64 -1.14 -1.20 -11.33
CA ALA A 64 -1.97 -0.70 -12.43
C ALA A 64 -1.79 0.81 -12.63
N ASN A 65 -1.84 1.59 -11.55
CA ASN A 65 -1.66 3.05 -11.59
C ASN A 65 -0.24 3.43 -12.06
N ALA A 66 0.76 2.63 -11.68
CA ALA A 66 2.13 2.84 -12.15
C ALA A 66 2.32 2.55 -13.65
N ASN A 67 1.41 1.81 -14.31
CA ASN A 67 1.55 1.39 -15.71
C ASN A 67 0.27 1.73 -16.53
N PRO A 68 -0.05 3.02 -16.70
CA PRO A 68 -1.24 3.42 -17.43
C PRO A 68 -1.22 2.93 -18.88
N GLY A 69 -2.34 2.41 -19.35
CA GLY A 69 -2.50 1.87 -20.71
C GLY A 69 -2.07 0.41 -20.90
N VAL A 70 -1.54 -0.24 -19.87
CA VAL A 70 -1.28 -1.70 -19.89
C VAL A 70 -2.53 -2.45 -19.45
N ASP A 71 -2.96 -3.45 -20.22
CA ASP A 71 -4.05 -4.35 -19.84
C ASP A 71 -3.62 -5.20 -18.62
N PRO A 72 -4.33 -5.15 -17.47
CA PRO A 72 -3.93 -5.89 -16.28
C PRO A 72 -3.96 -7.41 -16.43
N TRP A 73 -4.77 -7.94 -17.33
CA TRP A 73 -5.00 -9.37 -17.52
C TRP A 73 -4.28 -9.93 -18.74
N LEU A 74 -3.92 -9.06 -19.68
CA LEU A 74 -3.17 -9.42 -20.88
C LEU A 74 -2.11 -8.37 -21.24
N PRO A 75 -1.10 -8.14 -20.39
CA PRO A 75 -0.09 -7.10 -20.63
C PRO A 75 0.81 -7.41 -21.84
N GLY A 76 0.87 -8.68 -22.27
CA GLY A 76 1.65 -9.15 -23.42
C GLY A 76 3.11 -9.44 -23.08
N ALA A 77 3.67 -10.54 -23.60
CA ALA A 77 5.05 -10.93 -23.35
C ALA A 77 6.05 -9.88 -23.85
N GLY A 78 7.11 -9.62 -23.07
CA GLY A 78 8.13 -8.61 -23.38
C GLY A 78 7.72 -7.17 -23.08
N THR A 79 6.47 -6.91 -22.66
CA THR A 79 6.05 -5.56 -22.25
C THR A 79 6.83 -5.13 -21.01
N PRO A 80 7.48 -3.96 -21.00
CA PRO A 80 8.16 -3.44 -19.83
C PRO A 80 7.15 -2.93 -18.81
N ILE A 81 7.26 -3.42 -17.57
CA ILE A 81 6.40 -3.07 -16.44
C ILE A 81 7.23 -2.40 -15.36
N LEU A 82 6.84 -1.19 -14.98
CA LEU A 82 7.36 -0.49 -13.81
C LEU A 82 6.77 -1.11 -12.54
N LEU A 83 7.65 -1.57 -11.66
CA LEU A 83 7.33 -2.03 -10.32
C LEU A 83 7.65 -0.89 -9.34
N PRO A 84 6.64 -0.19 -8.79
CA PRO A 84 6.83 0.94 -7.88
C PRO A 84 7.19 0.50 -6.46
N ARG A 85 8.33 -0.18 -6.30
CA ARG A 85 8.82 -0.68 -5.01
C ARG A 85 9.50 0.40 -4.15
N PHE A 86 9.09 1.66 -4.34
CA PHE A 86 9.57 2.85 -3.64
C PHE A 86 8.38 3.73 -3.26
N ARG A 87 8.48 4.40 -2.12
CA ARG A 87 7.42 5.26 -1.57
C ARG A 87 7.92 6.20 -0.50
N LEU A 88 7.26 7.33 -0.35
CA LEU A 88 7.37 8.22 0.80
C LEU A 88 6.65 7.58 1.98
N LEU A 89 7.28 7.62 3.16
CA LEU A 89 6.65 7.16 4.38
C LEU A 89 5.40 8.02 4.70
N PRO A 90 4.33 7.42 5.25
CA PRO A 90 3.14 8.17 5.63
C PRO A 90 3.44 9.16 6.76
N VAL A 91 2.69 10.26 6.80
CA VAL A 91 2.78 11.28 7.85
C VAL A 91 2.08 10.76 9.10
N ALA A 92 2.76 9.88 9.83
CA ALA A 92 2.31 9.28 11.08
C ALA A 92 3.53 8.92 11.93
N PRO A 93 3.38 8.72 13.26
CA PRO A 93 4.43 8.14 14.08
C PRO A 93 4.95 6.84 13.45
N ARG A 94 6.27 6.72 13.29
CA ARG A 94 6.96 5.53 12.78
C ARG A 94 7.03 4.45 13.87
N GLU A 95 5.86 4.04 14.36
CA GLU A 95 5.68 3.14 15.51
C GLU A 95 4.51 2.20 15.25
N GLY A 96 4.71 0.91 15.49
CA GLY A 96 3.67 -0.11 15.33
C GLY A 96 3.17 -0.17 13.90
N ILE A 97 1.86 -0.29 13.71
CA ILE A 97 1.25 -0.45 12.39
C ILE A 97 0.62 0.88 11.92
N VAL A 98 0.92 1.28 10.69
CA VAL A 98 0.24 2.37 9.99
C VAL A 98 -0.38 1.81 8.71
N ILE A 99 -1.68 2.01 8.50
CA ILE A 99 -2.40 1.58 7.30
C ILE A 99 -2.85 2.84 6.58
N ASN A 100 -2.31 3.08 5.39
CA ASN A 100 -2.73 4.19 4.54
C ASN A 100 -3.73 3.67 3.51
N LEU A 101 -5.00 4.07 3.63
CA LEU A 101 -6.09 3.48 2.86
C LEU A 101 -5.99 3.77 1.35
N PRO A 102 -5.81 5.01 0.87
CA PRO A 102 -5.72 5.29 -0.57
C PRO A 102 -4.55 4.61 -1.26
N GLU A 103 -3.45 4.43 -0.53
CA GLU A 103 -2.25 3.76 -1.00
C GLU A 103 -2.39 2.23 -1.00
N HIS A 104 -3.44 1.68 -0.37
CA HIS A 104 -3.62 0.24 -0.18
C HIS A 104 -2.39 -0.42 0.47
N ARG A 105 -1.79 0.27 1.45
CA ARG A 105 -0.52 -0.14 2.04
C ARG A 105 -0.55 -0.16 3.57
N LEU A 106 -0.03 -1.24 4.13
CA LEU A 106 0.26 -1.41 5.55
C LEU A 106 1.77 -1.27 5.75
N TYR A 107 2.15 -0.47 6.74
CA TYR A 107 3.50 -0.26 7.23
C TYR A 107 3.60 -0.82 8.64
N TYR A 108 4.66 -1.54 8.95
CA TYR A 108 4.98 -1.98 10.30
C TYR A 108 6.38 -1.51 10.70
N PHE A 109 6.43 -0.71 11.75
CA PHE A 109 7.62 -0.14 12.37
C PHE A 109 7.87 -0.85 13.71
N PRO A 110 8.65 -1.94 13.73
CA PRO A 110 9.06 -2.60 14.97
C PRO A 110 10.05 -1.73 15.75
N ASP A 111 10.09 -1.92 17.07
CA ASP A 111 11.21 -1.44 17.87
C ASP A 111 12.50 -2.17 17.43
N PRO A 112 13.58 -1.44 17.08
CA PRO A 112 14.83 -2.09 16.72
C PRO A 112 15.43 -2.80 17.93
N PRO A 113 15.97 -4.02 17.76
CA PRO A 113 16.81 -4.63 18.76
C PRO A 113 18.00 -3.73 19.13
N PRO A 114 18.55 -3.81 20.37
CA PRO A 114 19.70 -3.01 20.76
C PRO A 114 20.88 -3.18 19.79
N GLY A 115 21.33 -2.07 19.20
CA GLY A 115 22.46 -2.06 18.26
C GLY A 115 22.09 -2.33 16.80
N GLU A 116 20.81 -2.55 16.48
CA GLU A 116 20.33 -2.70 15.10
C GLU A 116 19.73 -1.40 14.57
N SER A 117 19.87 -1.17 13.26
CA SER A 117 19.23 -0.05 12.58
C SER A 117 17.72 -0.29 12.48
N PRO A 118 16.90 0.76 12.67
CA PRO A 118 15.46 0.63 12.54
C PRO A 118 15.05 0.29 11.11
N VAL A 119 14.00 -0.51 10.98
CA VAL A 119 13.45 -0.98 9.70
C VAL A 119 11.95 -0.69 9.62
N VAL A 120 11.42 -0.74 8.40
CA VAL A 120 9.98 -0.72 8.12
C VAL A 120 9.62 -1.87 7.19
N TRP A 121 8.60 -2.62 7.56
CA TRP A 121 8.01 -3.65 6.71
C TRP A 121 6.79 -3.09 5.99
N THR A 122 6.63 -3.35 4.70
CA THR A 122 5.46 -2.90 3.93
C THR A 122 4.71 -4.06 3.31
N PHE A 123 3.38 -4.02 3.35
CA PHE A 123 2.50 -5.06 2.83
C PHE A 123 1.34 -4.43 2.04
N PRO A 124 1.00 -4.94 0.85
CA PRO A 124 -0.21 -4.50 0.15
C PRO A 124 -1.45 -5.00 0.89
N VAL A 125 -2.50 -4.19 0.91
CA VAL A 125 -3.72 -4.48 1.66
C VAL A 125 -4.96 -4.08 0.88
N SER A 126 -5.94 -4.99 0.77
CA SER A 126 -7.29 -4.61 0.34
C SER A 126 -8.05 -3.98 1.50
N ILE A 127 -8.91 -3.03 1.18
CA ILE A 127 -9.69 -2.27 2.17
C ILE A 127 -11.19 -2.33 1.84
N GLY A 128 -12.01 -1.74 2.69
CA GLY A 128 -13.46 -1.71 2.59
C GLY A 128 -13.99 -0.88 1.43
N LYS A 129 -14.97 -1.40 0.68
CA LYS A 129 -15.72 -0.63 -0.34
C LYS A 129 -16.57 0.47 0.29
N MET A 130 -17.04 1.44 -0.50
CA MET A 130 -17.75 2.65 -0.05
C MET A 130 -18.85 2.39 1.01
N ASP A 131 -19.67 1.36 0.81
CA ASP A 131 -20.77 0.99 1.71
C ASP A 131 -20.31 0.27 2.99
N TRP A 132 -19.03 -0.15 3.05
CA TRP A 132 -18.40 -0.85 4.17
C TRP A 132 -17.00 -0.30 4.42
N ARG A 133 -16.91 1.00 4.75
CA ARG A 133 -15.63 1.71 4.91
C ARG A 133 -14.75 1.07 5.98
N THR A 134 -13.46 0.99 5.71
CA THR A 134 -12.48 0.69 6.75
C THR A 134 -12.36 1.91 7.68
N PRO A 135 -12.47 1.73 9.01
CA PRO A 135 -12.52 2.85 9.95
C PRO A 135 -11.20 3.60 10.01
N LEU A 136 -11.27 4.93 10.15
CA LEU A 136 -10.12 5.78 10.43
C LEU A 136 -9.86 5.87 11.94
N GLY A 137 -8.61 6.17 12.30
CA GLY A 137 -8.23 6.51 13.68
C GLY A 137 -7.20 5.56 14.28
N VAL A 138 -7.17 5.54 15.62
CA VAL A 138 -6.17 4.81 16.41
C VAL A 138 -6.82 3.61 17.09
N THR A 139 -6.16 2.47 17.02
CA THR A 139 -6.55 1.24 17.71
C THR A 139 -5.30 0.42 18.04
N ARG A 140 -5.46 -0.87 18.34
CA ARG A 140 -4.37 -1.82 18.60
C ARG A 140 -4.72 -3.21 18.12
N ILE A 141 -3.73 -4.07 18.02
CA ILE A 141 -3.94 -5.51 17.90
C ILE A 141 -4.53 -6.04 19.21
N ALA A 142 -5.80 -6.40 19.22
CA ALA A 142 -6.50 -6.93 20.39
C ALA A 142 -6.31 -8.44 20.55
N GLN A 143 -6.23 -9.17 19.45
CA GLN A 143 -6.11 -10.63 19.46
C GLN A 143 -5.40 -11.11 18.18
N LYS A 144 -4.72 -12.25 18.28
CA LYS A 144 -4.14 -12.99 17.16
C LYS A 144 -4.73 -14.39 17.15
N VAL A 145 -5.26 -14.83 16.00
CA VAL A 145 -5.84 -16.16 15.82
C VAL A 145 -5.21 -16.84 14.62
N LYS A 146 -4.62 -18.02 14.84
CA LYS A 146 -4.16 -18.93 13.79
C LYS A 146 -5.31 -19.87 13.40
N ASP A 147 -5.41 -20.14 12.11
CA ASP A 147 -6.45 -20.96 11.47
C ASP A 147 -7.86 -20.57 11.99
N PRO A 148 -8.31 -19.31 11.78
CA PRO A 148 -9.55 -18.80 12.34
C PRO A 148 -10.78 -19.44 11.68
N ALA A 149 -11.83 -19.72 12.45
CA ALA A 149 -13.17 -19.91 11.90
C ALA A 149 -13.75 -18.56 11.49
N TRP A 150 -14.58 -18.53 10.45
CA TRP A 150 -15.27 -17.33 10.00
C TRP A 150 -16.77 -17.43 10.24
N THR A 151 -17.31 -16.49 11.01
CA THR A 151 -18.74 -16.29 11.16
C THR A 151 -19.12 -15.09 10.28
N PRO A 152 -19.80 -15.30 9.13
CA PRO A 152 -20.15 -14.20 8.24
C PRO A 152 -21.00 -13.15 8.97
N PRO A 153 -20.68 -11.85 8.90
CA PRO A 153 -21.57 -10.81 9.43
C PRO A 153 -22.96 -10.86 8.79
N GLN A 154 -24.00 -10.37 9.49
CA GLN A 154 -25.37 -10.37 8.97
C GLN A 154 -25.46 -9.71 7.58
N SER A 155 -24.81 -8.55 7.40
CA SER A 155 -24.79 -7.85 6.12
C SER A 155 -24.23 -8.70 4.96
N VAL A 156 -23.23 -9.54 5.23
CA VAL A 156 -22.66 -10.45 4.22
C VAL A 156 -23.62 -11.61 3.94
N ARG A 157 -24.28 -12.15 4.96
CA ARG A 157 -25.32 -13.18 4.77
C ARG A 157 -26.47 -12.66 3.91
N ASP A 158 -26.92 -11.44 4.17
CA ASP A 158 -28.02 -10.82 3.42
C ASP A 158 -27.63 -10.60 1.95
N GLU A 159 -26.43 -10.09 1.67
CA GLU A 159 -25.95 -9.91 0.30
C GLU A 159 -25.87 -11.23 -0.47
N HIS A 160 -25.37 -12.30 0.17
CA HIS A 160 -25.29 -13.62 -0.45
C HIS A 160 -26.68 -14.24 -0.66
N ALA A 161 -27.58 -14.11 0.32
CA ALA A 161 -28.95 -14.63 0.23
C ALA A 161 -29.74 -13.96 -0.91
N LEU A 162 -29.56 -12.67 -1.15
CA LEU A 162 -30.15 -11.96 -2.29
C LEU A 162 -29.70 -12.51 -3.65
N ARG A 163 -28.54 -13.17 -3.71
CA ARG A 163 -28.02 -13.84 -4.92
C ARG A 163 -28.35 -15.33 -4.97
N GLY A 164 -29.14 -15.84 -4.04
CA GLY A 164 -29.47 -17.26 -3.94
C GLY A 164 -28.36 -18.13 -3.36
N ASP A 165 -27.33 -17.53 -2.76
CA ASP A 165 -26.23 -18.22 -2.09
C ASP A 165 -26.42 -18.15 -0.57
N ILE A 166 -26.76 -19.26 0.08
CA ILE A 166 -26.97 -19.27 1.54
C ILE A 166 -25.68 -19.68 2.23
N LEU A 167 -25.03 -18.71 2.87
CA LEU A 167 -23.79 -18.96 3.61
C LEU A 167 -24.05 -19.80 4.88
N PRO A 168 -23.14 -20.72 5.23
CA PRO A 168 -23.23 -21.42 6.51
C PRO A 168 -23.04 -20.43 7.67
N ALA A 169 -23.62 -20.76 8.83
CA ALA A 169 -23.48 -19.92 10.03
C ALA A 169 -22.01 -19.75 10.47
N VAL A 170 -21.20 -20.79 10.24
CA VAL A 170 -19.76 -20.79 10.50
C VAL A 170 -19.06 -21.51 9.35
N VAL A 171 -18.04 -20.87 8.78
CA VAL A 171 -17.08 -21.51 7.88
C VAL A 171 -15.88 -21.97 8.71
N PRO A 172 -15.57 -23.27 8.76
CA PRO A 172 -14.45 -23.78 9.55
C PRO A 172 -13.11 -23.31 8.97
N PRO A 173 -12.01 -23.45 9.74
CA PRO A 173 -10.67 -23.25 9.20
C PRO A 173 -10.39 -24.16 8.01
N GLY A 174 -9.68 -23.66 7.00
CA GLY A 174 -9.31 -24.44 5.82
C GLY A 174 -9.10 -23.59 4.57
N PRO A 175 -8.75 -24.22 3.43
CA PRO A 175 -8.43 -23.52 2.18
C PRO A 175 -9.57 -22.62 1.64
N ASN A 176 -10.81 -22.98 1.95
CA ASN A 176 -11.99 -22.24 1.50
C ASN A 176 -12.41 -21.12 2.46
N ASN A 177 -11.72 -20.95 3.59
CA ASN A 177 -12.05 -19.90 4.54
C ASN A 177 -11.57 -18.53 4.01
N PRO A 178 -12.46 -17.54 3.89
CA PRO A 178 -12.09 -16.23 3.33
C PRO A 178 -11.18 -15.41 4.23
N LEU A 179 -11.02 -15.78 5.51
CA LEU A 179 -10.05 -15.17 6.41
C LEU A 179 -8.61 -15.68 6.19
N GLY A 180 -8.43 -16.74 5.40
CA GLY A 180 -7.15 -17.42 5.28
C GLY A 180 -6.74 -18.11 6.59
N ARG A 181 -5.43 -18.22 6.81
CA ARG A 181 -4.85 -18.98 7.93
C ARG A 181 -4.45 -18.14 9.14
N HIS A 182 -4.48 -16.82 9.02
CA HIS A 182 -4.07 -15.91 10.09
C HIS A 182 -4.99 -14.70 10.11
N ALA A 183 -5.42 -14.31 11.31
CA ALA A 183 -6.20 -13.11 11.53
C ALA A 183 -5.72 -12.38 12.79
N LEU A 184 -5.66 -11.05 12.70
CA LEU A 184 -5.38 -10.13 13.77
C LEU A 184 -6.59 -9.25 14.00
N ARG A 185 -7.20 -9.34 15.19
CA ARG A 185 -8.36 -8.54 15.58
C ARG A 185 -7.92 -7.17 16.01
N LEU A 186 -8.60 -6.15 15.49
CA LEU A 186 -8.43 -4.77 15.94
C LEU A 186 -9.29 -4.50 17.17
N GLY A 187 -8.77 -3.69 18.10
CA GLY A 187 -9.46 -3.23 19.31
C GLY A 187 -10.50 -2.14 19.04
N ILE A 188 -11.28 -2.27 17.96
CA ILE A 188 -12.35 -1.34 17.59
C ILE A 188 -13.66 -1.84 18.23
N PRO A 189 -14.49 -0.95 18.81
CA PRO A 189 -15.78 -1.33 19.39
C PRO A 189 -16.61 -2.19 18.43
N GLY A 190 -17.26 -3.23 18.96
CA GLY A 190 -17.96 -4.24 18.17
C GLY A 190 -17.06 -5.36 17.61
N GLY A 191 -15.74 -5.22 17.67
CA GLY A 191 -14.77 -6.29 17.44
C GLY A 191 -14.76 -6.87 16.02
N ALA A 192 -15.43 -6.24 15.06
CA ALA A 192 -15.69 -6.81 13.74
C ALA A 192 -14.51 -6.71 12.76
N TYR A 193 -13.56 -5.79 12.99
CA TYR A 193 -12.48 -5.50 12.07
C TYR A 193 -11.25 -6.37 12.29
N LEU A 194 -10.75 -6.93 11.19
CA LEU A 194 -9.62 -7.86 11.15
C LEU A 194 -8.60 -7.38 10.13
N ILE A 195 -7.32 -7.58 10.44
CA ILE A 195 -6.25 -7.72 9.43
C ILE A 195 -6.08 -9.23 9.22
N HIS A 196 -6.31 -9.74 8.02
CA HIS A 196 -6.34 -11.18 7.78
C HIS A 196 -5.85 -11.56 6.39
N GLY A 197 -5.64 -12.87 6.17
CA GLY A 197 -5.27 -13.40 4.85
C GLY A 197 -6.46 -13.48 3.91
N THR A 198 -6.32 -14.13 2.77
CA THR A 198 -7.47 -14.38 1.89
C THR A 198 -7.28 -15.64 1.07
N ASN A 199 -8.38 -16.32 0.73
CA ASN A 199 -8.39 -17.37 -0.28
C ASN A 199 -8.60 -16.83 -1.71
N ARG A 200 -8.71 -15.51 -1.88
CA ARG A 200 -8.84 -14.83 -3.19
C ARG A 200 -7.77 -13.73 -3.33
N PRO A 201 -6.49 -14.10 -3.48
CA PRO A 201 -5.37 -13.17 -3.44
C PRO A 201 -5.35 -12.15 -4.59
N VAL A 202 -6.02 -12.44 -5.71
CA VAL A 202 -6.09 -11.53 -6.86
C VAL A 202 -6.67 -10.15 -6.50
N GLY A 203 -7.51 -10.06 -5.45
CA GLY A 203 -8.09 -8.79 -5.01
C GLY A 203 -7.22 -7.98 -4.04
N VAL A 204 -6.00 -8.43 -3.72
CA VAL A 204 -5.09 -7.72 -2.79
C VAL A 204 -4.64 -6.40 -3.39
N GLY A 205 -4.77 -5.33 -2.59
CA GLY A 205 -4.47 -3.97 -3.04
C GLY A 205 -5.61 -3.30 -3.82
N MET A 206 -6.87 -3.70 -3.56
CA MET A 206 -8.08 -3.09 -4.12
C MET A 206 -9.09 -2.75 -3.01
N GLN A 207 -10.08 -1.91 -3.32
CA GLN A 207 -11.18 -1.54 -2.43
C GLN A 207 -12.38 -2.51 -2.56
N VAL A 208 -12.21 -3.76 -2.11
CA VAL A 208 -13.15 -4.89 -2.43
C VAL A 208 -13.75 -5.63 -1.23
N THR A 209 -13.48 -5.18 -0.01
CA THR A 209 -13.88 -5.90 1.21
C THR A 209 -15.12 -5.29 1.87
N HIS A 210 -15.66 -5.98 2.87
CA HIS A 210 -16.69 -5.46 3.78
C HIS A 210 -16.09 -4.77 5.02
N GLY A 211 -14.97 -4.05 4.84
CA GLY A 211 -14.35 -3.20 5.86
C GLY A 211 -13.08 -3.77 6.51
N CYS A 212 -12.88 -5.09 6.47
CA CYS A 212 -11.65 -5.73 6.96
C CYS A 212 -10.46 -5.52 6.02
N MET A 213 -9.25 -5.61 6.55
CA MET A 213 -8.00 -5.47 5.80
C MET A 213 -7.50 -6.85 5.35
N ARG A 214 -7.39 -7.08 4.04
CA ARG A 214 -6.91 -8.35 3.47
C ARG A 214 -5.50 -8.24 2.94
N LEU A 215 -4.61 -9.12 3.40
CA LEU A 215 -3.25 -9.28 2.90
C LEU A 215 -3.15 -10.57 2.08
N TYR A 216 -2.07 -10.70 1.31
CA TYR A 216 -1.69 -11.99 0.74
C TYR A 216 -1.49 -13.04 1.86
N PRO A 217 -1.76 -14.34 1.60
CA PRO A 217 -1.55 -15.41 2.58
C PRO A 217 -0.16 -15.41 3.22
N GLU A 218 0.87 -15.27 2.39
CA GLU A 218 2.28 -15.20 2.80
C GLU A 218 2.60 -13.95 3.64
N ASP A 219 1.94 -12.83 3.33
CA ASP A 219 2.17 -11.55 3.99
C ASP A 219 1.50 -11.48 5.35
N VAL A 220 0.27 -11.98 5.48
CA VAL A 220 -0.40 -12.05 6.79
C VAL A 220 0.31 -13.01 7.73
N GLU A 221 0.85 -14.13 7.23
CA GLU A 221 1.61 -15.08 8.04
C GLU A 221 2.89 -14.42 8.59
N LYS A 222 3.60 -13.69 7.73
CA LYS A 222 4.78 -12.91 8.14
C LYS A 222 4.42 -11.84 9.16
N LEU A 223 3.42 -11.01 8.88
CA LEU A 223 2.96 -9.96 9.80
C LEU A 223 2.53 -10.58 11.14
N PHE A 224 1.81 -11.70 11.12
CA PHE A 224 1.39 -12.43 12.31
C PHE A 224 2.59 -12.88 13.15
N GLY A 225 3.69 -13.32 12.54
CA GLY A 225 4.92 -13.65 13.26
C GLY A 225 5.62 -12.43 13.88
N LEU A 226 5.56 -11.28 13.21
CA LEU A 226 6.27 -10.06 13.61
C LEU A 226 5.57 -9.27 14.72
N VAL A 227 4.24 -9.13 14.67
CA VAL A 227 3.55 -8.16 15.55
C VAL A 227 3.07 -8.79 16.86
N ALA A 228 3.13 -8.02 17.96
CA ALA A 228 2.63 -8.43 19.27
C ALA A 228 1.15 -8.02 19.47
N VAL A 229 0.46 -8.69 20.39
CA VAL A 229 -0.81 -8.15 20.94
C VAL A 229 -0.49 -6.83 21.64
N ASN A 230 -1.41 -5.87 21.55
CA ASN A 230 -1.28 -4.46 21.96
C ASN A 230 -0.39 -3.60 21.07
N THR A 231 0.18 -4.11 19.98
CA THR A 231 0.86 -3.26 18.97
C THR A 231 -0.11 -2.16 18.52
N PRO A 232 0.27 -0.87 18.59
CA PRO A 232 -0.59 0.22 18.16
C PRO A 232 -0.84 0.16 16.65
N VAL A 233 -2.04 0.55 16.24
CA VAL A 233 -2.48 0.57 14.85
C VAL A 233 -3.07 1.94 14.56
N ARG A 234 -2.60 2.59 13.50
CA ARG A 234 -3.14 3.86 12.99
C ARG A 234 -3.66 3.63 11.58
N ILE A 235 -4.93 3.96 11.35
CA ILE A 235 -5.55 3.88 10.04
C ILE A 235 -5.78 5.31 9.56
N VAL A 236 -5.13 5.67 8.45
CA VAL A 236 -5.07 7.04 7.94
C VAL A 236 -5.59 7.11 6.50
N ASN A 237 -6.10 8.28 6.14
CA ASN A 237 -6.49 8.62 4.78
C ASN A 237 -5.50 9.69 4.27
N GLN A 238 -4.40 9.25 3.65
CA GLN A 238 -3.36 10.14 3.10
C GLN A 238 -3.14 9.83 1.62
N PRO A 239 -4.05 10.29 0.73
CA PRO A 239 -3.89 10.09 -0.71
C PRO A 239 -2.73 10.91 -1.27
N TYR A 240 -2.38 11.99 -0.58
CA TYR A 240 -1.33 12.91 -1.00
C TYR A 240 -0.28 12.98 0.09
N LYS A 241 0.95 12.59 -0.25
CA LYS A 241 2.10 12.62 0.65
C LYS A 241 3.17 13.52 0.06
N TRP A 242 4.02 14.04 0.94
CA TRP A 242 5.23 14.76 0.58
C TRP A 242 6.36 14.33 1.51
N GLY A 243 7.60 14.52 1.06
CA GLY A 243 8.78 14.15 1.83
C GLY A 243 10.06 14.59 1.15
N TRP A 244 11.17 14.49 1.86
CA TRP A 244 12.48 14.91 1.36
C TRP A 244 13.30 13.72 0.87
N HIS A 245 14.10 13.92 -0.17
CA HIS A 245 15.13 12.99 -0.58
C HIS A 245 16.22 13.75 -1.33
N ASP A 246 17.48 13.59 -0.91
CA ASP A 246 18.65 14.27 -1.48
C ASP A 246 18.46 15.79 -1.66
N GLY A 247 17.88 16.45 -0.65
CA GLY A 247 17.64 17.89 -0.64
C GLY A 247 16.52 18.37 -1.58
N ARG A 248 15.79 17.45 -2.22
CA ARG A 248 14.64 17.73 -3.09
C ARG A 248 13.34 17.40 -2.38
N LEU A 249 12.33 18.24 -2.61
CA LEU A 249 10.97 17.97 -2.20
C LEU A 249 10.33 17.01 -3.21
N LEU A 250 9.85 15.87 -2.72
CA LEU A 250 9.05 14.92 -3.48
C LEU A 250 7.59 15.00 -3.05
N ILE A 251 6.68 14.76 -3.99
CA ILE A 251 5.28 14.46 -3.70
C ILE A 251 4.93 13.07 -4.25
N GLU A 252 3.99 12.41 -3.61
CA GLU A 252 3.42 11.12 -4.03
C GLU A 252 1.91 11.23 -3.95
N VAL A 253 1.25 11.14 -5.11
CA VAL A 253 -0.19 11.36 -5.26
C VAL A 253 -0.83 10.05 -5.69
N HIS A 254 -1.74 9.55 -4.86
CA HIS A 254 -2.60 8.40 -5.14
C HIS A 254 -4.01 8.86 -5.50
N PRO A 255 -4.79 8.06 -6.23
CA PRO A 255 -6.22 8.30 -6.35
C PRO A 255 -6.85 8.30 -4.94
N PRO A 256 -7.77 9.23 -4.63
CA PRO A 256 -8.55 9.17 -3.40
C PRO A 256 -9.37 7.87 -3.32
N LEU A 257 -9.86 7.57 -2.11
CA LEU A 257 -10.88 6.52 -1.95
C LEU A 257 -12.10 6.83 -2.82
N GLN A 258 -12.81 5.80 -3.28
CA GLN A 258 -13.96 5.99 -4.19
C GLN A 258 -15.02 6.94 -3.61
N GLU A 259 -15.22 6.91 -2.30
CA GLU A 259 -16.13 7.81 -1.58
C GLU A 259 -15.70 9.27 -1.47
N ASP A 260 -14.41 9.54 -1.66
CA ASP A 260 -13.82 10.87 -1.51
C ASP A 260 -13.40 11.46 -2.87
N ALA A 261 -13.52 10.69 -3.96
CA ALA A 261 -13.08 11.08 -5.29
C ALA A 261 -13.92 12.22 -5.87
N VAL A 262 -13.25 13.22 -6.45
CA VAL A 262 -13.84 14.35 -7.16
C VAL A 262 -13.20 14.42 -8.55
N ASP A 263 -14.03 14.57 -9.59
CA ASP A 263 -13.58 14.67 -10.99
C ASP A 263 -14.05 16.00 -11.63
N PRO A 264 -13.14 16.90 -12.05
CA PRO A 264 -11.68 16.79 -11.95
C PRO A 264 -11.13 17.00 -10.53
N PRO A 265 -9.94 16.46 -10.21
CA PRO A 265 -9.29 16.69 -8.92
C PRO A 265 -9.05 18.18 -8.64
N SER A 266 -9.38 18.63 -7.42
CA SER A 266 -9.21 20.03 -7.02
C SER A 266 -7.73 20.42 -6.92
N LEU A 267 -7.35 21.56 -7.49
CA LEU A 267 -6.00 22.13 -7.29
C LEU A 267 -5.80 22.69 -5.89
N THR A 268 -6.88 22.90 -5.11
CA THR A 268 -6.78 23.40 -3.74
C THR A 268 -5.97 22.47 -2.85
N ASP A 269 -6.14 21.15 -2.99
CA ASP A 269 -5.43 20.19 -2.18
C ASP A 269 -3.95 20.05 -2.60
N LEU A 270 -3.64 20.23 -3.89
CA LEU A 270 -2.25 20.38 -4.34
C LEU A 270 -1.59 21.60 -3.69
N MET A 271 -2.27 22.76 -3.69
CA MET A 271 -1.72 23.96 -3.06
C MET A 271 -1.48 23.74 -1.56
N ARG A 272 -2.44 23.14 -0.85
CA ARG A 272 -2.29 22.80 0.58
C ARG A 272 -1.11 21.88 0.82
N LEU A 273 -0.95 20.84 -0.01
CA LEU A 273 0.16 19.89 0.08
C LEU A 273 1.50 20.61 -0.02
N ILE A 274 1.68 21.47 -1.04
CA ILE A 274 2.92 22.21 -1.27
C ILE A 274 3.19 23.24 -0.18
N VAL A 275 2.16 23.96 0.29
CA VAL A 275 2.28 24.94 1.38
C VAL A 275 2.71 24.26 2.68
N GLU A 276 2.13 23.11 3.02
CA GLU A 276 2.54 22.33 4.19
C GLU A 276 3.99 21.85 4.04
N ALA A 277 4.33 21.28 2.88
CA ALA A 277 5.67 20.74 2.60
C ALA A 277 6.79 21.77 2.65
N THR A 278 6.49 23.03 2.33
CA THR A 278 7.47 24.12 2.25
C THR A 278 7.46 25.05 3.48
N ARG A 279 6.58 24.80 4.46
CA ARG A 279 6.41 25.67 5.64
C ARG A 279 7.71 25.88 6.41
N SER A 280 8.49 24.83 6.62
CA SER A 280 9.75 24.86 7.38
C SER A 280 11.00 24.99 6.51
N ALA A 281 10.91 24.68 5.22
CA ALA A 281 12.01 24.71 4.28
C ALA A 281 11.54 25.18 2.89
N PRO A 282 11.46 26.50 2.67
CA PRO A 282 11.02 27.06 1.39
C PRO A 282 11.90 26.61 0.22
N ARG A 283 11.24 26.25 -0.90
CA ARG A 283 11.89 25.85 -2.16
C ARG A 283 11.12 26.38 -3.35
N ALA A 284 11.83 26.60 -4.45
CA ALA A 284 11.20 26.81 -5.75
C ALA A 284 10.51 25.52 -6.20
N ILE A 285 9.28 25.64 -6.68
CA ILE A 285 8.44 24.52 -7.10
C ILE A 285 8.29 24.53 -8.63
N ASP A 286 8.49 23.37 -9.23
CA ASP A 286 8.14 23.08 -10.62
C ASP A 286 6.63 22.80 -10.69
N TRP A 287 5.84 23.87 -10.84
CA TRP A 287 4.38 23.81 -10.87
C TRP A 287 3.82 22.96 -12.02
N PRO A 288 4.30 23.08 -13.28
CA PRO A 288 3.86 22.20 -14.36
C PRO A 288 4.05 20.72 -14.03
N ARG A 289 5.18 20.37 -13.40
CA ARG A 289 5.42 18.99 -12.95
C ARG A 289 4.48 18.57 -11.81
N ALA A 290 4.30 19.43 -10.80
CA ALA A 290 3.42 19.16 -9.68
C ALA A 290 1.96 18.93 -10.14
N GLU A 291 1.46 19.76 -11.06
CA GLU A 291 0.12 19.59 -11.65
C GLU A 291 -0.01 18.31 -12.46
N ARG A 292 1.04 17.90 -13.20
CA ARG A 292 1.04 16.62 -13.92
C ARG A 292 0.92 15.45 -12.94
N ILE A 293 1.77 15.41 -11.92
CA ILE A 293 1.75 14.33 -10.90
C ILE A 293 0.38 14.30 -10.22
N TRP A 294 -0.20 15.47 -9.93
CA TRP A 294 -1.52 15.60 -9.33
C TRP A 294 -2.63 14.99 -10.20
N ARG A 295 -2.65 15.31 -11.50
CA ARG A 295 -3.67 14.81 -12.44
C ARG A 295 -3.50 13.34 -12.76
N GLU A 296 -2.25 12.86 -12.87
CA GLU A 296 -1.97 11.47 -13.19
C GLU A 296 -2.20 10.54 -11.98
N ALA A 297 -1.97 11.02 -10.75
CA ALA A 297 -2.19 10.30 -9.50
C ALA A 297 -1.68 8.85 -9.50
N ARG A 298 -0.47 8.62 -10.04
CA ARG A 298 0.08 7.28 -10.29
C ARG A 298 0.64 6.56 -9.06
N GLY A 299 0.62 7.22 -7.90
CA GLY A 299 1.21 6.69 -6.67
C GLY A 299 2.72 6.62 -6.67
N LEU A 300 3.40 7.40 -7.53
CA LEU A 300 4.86 7.43 -7.65
C LEU A 300 5.45 8.66 -6.93
N PRO A 301 6.45 8.49 -6.05
CA PRO A 301 7.25 9.60 -5.55
C PRO A 301 7.99 10.32 -6.69
N GLU A 302 7.73 11.61 -6.85
CA GLU A 302 8.39 12.44 -7.85
C GLU A 302 8.83 13.79 -7.28
N ALA A 303 10.05 14.22 -7.63
CA ALA A 303 10.58 15.50 -7.19
C ALA A 303 9.86 16.67 -7.87
N VAL A 304 9.38 17.62 -7.07
CA VAL A 304 8.73 18.88 -7.50
C VAL A 304 9.56 20.13 -7.20
N SER A 305 10.74 19.97 -6.59
CA SER A 305 11.72 21.05 -6.45
C SER A 305 13.03 20.75 -7.18
N SER A 306 13.78 21.81 -7.48
CA SER A 306 15.21 21.69 -7.77
C SER A 306 15.96 21.16 -6.52
N GLY A 307 17.12 20.52 -6.75
CA GLY A 307 18.05 20.20 -5.65
C GLY A 307 18.57 21.47 -4.99
N ALA A 308 19.09 21.36 -3.77
CA ALA A 308 19.71 22.49 -3.10
C ALA A 308 20.72 23.16 -4.05
N VAL A 309 20.59 24.48 -4.25
CA VAL A 309 21.68 25.28 -4.79
C VAL A 309 22.77 25.21 -3.72
N GLN A 310 23.90 24.58 -4.06
CA GLN A 310 25.11 24.61 -3.24
C GLN A 310 25.61 26.04 -3.13
#